data_AF-A0A970IXV9-F1
#
_entry.id   AF-A0A970IXV9-F1
#
_cell.length_a   1.000
_cell.length_b   1.000
_cell.length_c   1.000
_cell.angle_alpha   90.00
_cell.angle_beta   90.00
_cell.angle_gamma   90.00
#
_symmetry.space_group_name_H-M   'P 1'
#
loop_
_entity.id
_entity.type
_entity.pdbx_description
1 polymer ?
#
loop_
_entity_poly.entity_id
_entity_poly.type
_entity_poly.pdbx_seq_one_letter_code
_entity_poly.pdbx_strand_id
1 'polypeptide(L)'
;MAEQRKENKALYILTHDFKYEGLILLFLALVAIVLGTLIVDGTLIIDETAFLIGSYPMAFAWTLIVLGAISLLLSVWPFYKPSIVELKRVSWPTQGRIIEDTITVFTFSLILAIFFFLVDLALTPLMNWFIRIGSRI
;
A
#
# COMPACT_ATOMS: atom_id res chain seq x y z
N MET A 1 6.63 -44.34 32.96
CA MET A 1 7.96 -43.87 32.50
C MET A 1 7.71 -42.84 31.43
N ALA A 2 8.08 -41.59 31.68
CA ALA A 2 7.79 -40.45 30.84
C ALA A 2 8.99 -40.13 29.95
N GLU A 3 8.78 -40.01 28.64
CA GLU A 3 9.77 -39.39 27.75
C GLU A 3 9.05 -38.48 26.76
N GLN A 4 8.86 -37.23 27.17
CA GLN A 4 8.51 -36.13 26.27
C GLN A 4 9.73 -35.82 25.41
N ARG A 5 9.72 -36.27 24.15
CA ARG A 5 10.69 -35.86 23.15
C ARG A 5 10.52 -34.36 22.90
N LYS A 6 11.43 -33.56 23.46
CA LYS A 6 11.63 -32.15 23.11
C LYS A 6 11.99 -32.07 21.63
N GLU A 7 10.98 -31.94 20.76
CA GLU A 7 11.22 -31.48 19.41
C GLU A 7 11.90 -30.11 19.49
N ASN A 8 13.02 -29.99 18.78
CA ASN A 8 13.95 -28.88 18.88
C ASN A 8 13.25 -27.56 18.54
N LYS A 9 12.95 -26.75 19.57
CA LYS A 9 12.59 -25.33 19.42
C LYS A 9 13.59 -24.58 18.51
N ALA A 10 14.85 -25.02 18.47
CA ALA A 10 15.87 -24.49 17.57
C ALA A 10 15.51 -24.71 16.07
N LEU A 11 15.00 -25.90 15.70
CA LEU A 11 14.57 -26.19 14.33
C LEU A 11 13.34 -25.36 13.94
N TYR A 12 12.43 -25.11 14.89
CA TYR A 12 11.25 -24.27 14.68
C TYR A 12 11.60 -22.78 14.46
N ILE A 13 12.68 -22.30 15.08
CA ILE A 13 13.19 -20.92 14.92
C ILE A 13 14.02 -20.78 13.63
N LEU A 14 14.75 -21.82 13.21
CA LEU A 14 15.53 -21.83 11.96
C LEU A 14 14.69 -22.01 10.69
N THR A 15 13.49 -22.60 10.82
CA THR A 15 12.50 -22.71 9.72
C THR A 15 11.51 -21.55 9.70
N HIS A 16 11.65 -20.59 10.61
CA HIS A 16 10.81 -19.40 10.67
C HIS A 16 11.26 -18.38 9.62
N ASP A 17 10.47 -18.29 8.55
CA ASP A 17 10.34 -17.16 7.63
C ASP A 17 11.62 -16.36 7.35
N PHE A 18 12.36 -16.77 6.31
CA PHE A 18 13.43 -15.95 5.76
C PHE A 18 12.84 -14.72 5.03
N LYS A 19 12.43 -13.72 5.82
CA LYS A 19 12.04 -12.36 5.40
C LYS A 19 13.09 -11.69 4.49
N TYR A 20 14.33 -12.18 4.56
CA TYR A 20 15.48 -11.70 3.79
C TYR A 20 15.44 -12.10 2.31
N GLU A 21 14.77 -13.19 1.92
CA GLU A 21 14.73 -13.61 0.51
C GLU A 21 14.03 -12.55 -0.36
N GLY A 22 12.89 -12.04 0.10
CA GLY A 22 12.15 -10.98 -0.60
C GLY A 22 12.96 -9.67 -0.69
N LEU A 23 13.69 -9.29 0.36
CA LEU A 23 14.55 -8.10 0.38
C LEU A 23 15.75 -8.23 -0.57
N ILE A 24 16.38 -9.41 -0.60
CA ILE A 24 17.49 -9.69 -1.52
C ILE A 24 16.98 -9.67 -2.97
N LEU A 25 15.83 -10.29 -3.24
CA LEU A 25 15.19 -10.26 -4.56
C LEU A 25 14.80 -8.85 -4.98
N LEU A 26 14.31 -8.01 -4.07
CA LEU A 26 14.01 -6.60 -4.33
C LEU A 26 15.27 -5.84 -4.73
N PHE A 27 16.35 -6.01 -3.96
CA PHE A 27 17.63 -5.36 -4.22
C PHE A 27 18.22 -5.80 -5.56
N LEU A 28 18.24 -7.10 -5.84
CA LEU A 28 18.69 -7.65 -7.12
C LEU A 28 17.83 -7.20 -8.28
N ALA A 29 16.51 -7.12 -8.10
CA ALA A 29 15.58 -6.62 -9.11
C ALA A 29 15.88 -5.16 -9.47
N LEU A 30 16.08 -4.31 -8.46
CA LEU A 30 16.42 -2.90 -8.67
C LEU A 30 17.75 -2.77 -9.42
N VAL A 31 18.78 -3.51 -9.00
CA VAL A 31 20.08 -3.49 -9.69
C VAL A 31 19.97 -4.00 -11.13
N ALA A 32 19.27 -5.11 -11.36
CA ALA A 32 19.10 -5.68 -12.70
C ALA A 32 18.34 -4.75 -13.66
N ILE A 33 17.25 -4.12 -13.19
CA ILE A 33 16.47 -3.17 -13.99
C ILE A 33 17.29 -1.91 -14.29
N VAL A 34 17.99 -1.36 -13.29
CA VAL A 34 18.84 -0.16 -13.48
C VAL A 34 19.96 -0.46 -14.48
N LEU A 35 20.68 -1.57 -14.31
CA LEU A 35 21.74 -1.95 -15.25
C LEU A 35 21.19 -2.21 -16.67
N GLY A 36 20.07 -2.93 -16.77
CA GLY A 36 19.43 -3.21 -18.06
C GLY A 36 18.98 -1.93 -18.78
N THR A 37 18.36 -0.98 -18.06
CA THR A 37 17.92 0.30 -18.64
C THR A 37 19.08 1.20 -19.04
N LEU A 38 20.17 1.23 -18.27
CA LEU A 38 21.39 1.98 -18.62
C LEU A 38 22.07 1.44 -19.88
N ILE A 39 22.01 0.13 -20.14
CA ILE A 39 22.52 -0.48 -21.38
C ILE A 39 21.61 -0.10 -22.56
N VAL A 40 20.28 -0.15 -22.39
CA VAL A 40 19.32 0.22 -23.44
C VAL A 40 19.45 1.69 -23.85
N ASP A 41 19.69 2.58 -22.89
CA ASP A 41 19.83 4.02 -23.10
C ASP A 41 21.18 4.41 -23.75
N GLY A 42 22.14 3.47 -23.83
CA GLY A 42 23.47 3.73 -24.37
C GLY A 42 24.42 4.47 -23.42
N THR A 43 23.97 4.72 -22.17
CA THR A 43 24.81 5.30 -21.11
C THR A 43 25.89 4.31 -20.65
N LEU A 44 25.57 3.00 -20.63
CA LEU A 44 26.52 1.93 -20.33
C LEU A 44 26.85 1.14 -21.60
N ILE A 45 28.03 1.40 -22.17
CA ILE A 45 28.53 0.72 -23.37
C ILE A 45 29.30 -0.53 -22.95
N ILE A 46 28.91 -1.68 -23.49
CA ILE A 46 29.58 -2.96 -23.24
C ILE A 46 30.60 -3.19 -24.35
N ASP A 47 31.85 -3.38 -23.97
CA ASP A 47 32.93 -3.72 -24.89
C ASP A 47 32.64 -5.06 -25.59
N GLU A 48 32.89 -5.14 -26.90
CA GLU A 48 32.69 -6.34 -27.72
C GLU A 48 33.56 -7.53 -27.24
N THR A 49 34.65 -7.25 -26.54
CA THR A 49 35.54 -8.26 -25.93
C THR A 49 34.95 -8.93 -24.68
N ALA A 50 33.83 -8.41 -24.15
CA ALA A 50 33.17 -8.98 -22.99
C ALA A 50 32.57 -10.36 -23.30
N PHE A 51 32.96 -11.37 -22.51
CA PHE A 51 32.51 -12.76 -22.65
C PHE A 51 30.98 -12.86 -22.67
N LEU A 52 30.43 -13.45 -23.75
CA LEU A 52 28.99 -13.69 -24.04
C LEU A 52 28.10 -12.43 -24.15
N ILE A 53 28.42 -11.35 -23.45
CA ILE A 53 27.59 -10.14 -23.37
C ILE A 53 27.92 -9.16 -24.50
N GLY A 54 29.20 -9.07 -24.89
CA GLY A 54 29.68 -8.14 -25.91
C GLY A 54 29.13 -8.41 -27.31
N SER A 55 28.78 -9.66 -27.63
CA SER A 55 28.23 -10.03 -28.94
C SER A 55 26.77 -9.59 -29.14
N TYR A 56 25.99 -9.50 -28.05
CA TYR A 56 24.57 -9.13 -28.10
C TYR A 56 24.14 -8.26 -26.89
N PRO A 57 24.68 -7.03 -26.74
CA PRO A 57 24.41 -6.18 -25.56
C PRO A 57 22.93 -5.90 -25.34
N MET A 58 22.16 -5.67 -26.42
CA MET A 58 20.72 -5.41 -26.34
C MET A 58 19.91 -6.61 -25.87
N ALA A 59 20.27 -7.82 -26.28
CA ALA A 59 19.56 -9.03 -25.83
C ALA A 59 19.81 -9.29 -24.34
N PHE A 60 21.04 -9.05 -23.87
CA PHE A 60 21.38 -9.13 -22.46
C PHE A 60 20.63 -8.09 -21.63
N ALA A 61 20.54 -6.84 -22.10
CA ALA A 61 19.83 -5.77 -21.43
C ALA A 61 18.33 -6.08 -21.23
N TRP A 62 17.65 -6.53 -22.28
CA TRP A 62 16.25 -6.95 -22.17
C TRP A 62 16.07 -8.15 -21.25
N THR A 63 17.02 -9.10 -21.26
CA THR A 63 17.00 -10.24 -20.33
C THR A 63 17.10 -9.78 -18.87
N LEU A 64 18.00 -8.83 -18.56
CA LEU A 64 18.12 -8.24 -17.23
C LEU A 64 16.85 -7.52 -16.78
N ILE A 65 16.24 -6.74 -17.68
CA ILE A 65 14.98 -6.03 -17.38
C ILE A 65 13.86 -7.03 -17.09
N VAL A 66 13.71 -8.07 -17.91
CA VAL A 66 12.67 -9.11 -17.73
C VAL A 66 12.89 -9.88 -16.42
N LEU A 67 14.11 -10.34 -16.16
CA LEU A 67 14.44 -11.04 -14.92
C LEU A 67 14.25 -10.13 -13.69
N GLY A 68 14.63 -8.86 -13.79
CA GLY A 68 14.42 -7.88 -12.74
C GLY A 68 12.93 -7.61 -12.49
N ALA A 69 12.12 -7.49 -13.54
CA ALA A 69 10.66 -7.32 -13.41
C ALA A 69 10.00 -8.53 -12.75
N ILE A 70 10.38 -9.76 -13.14
CA ILE A 70 9.91 -10.99 -12.51
C ILE A 70 10.32 -11.04 -11.04
N SER A 71 11.58 -10.71 -10.74
CA SER A 71 12.10 -10.70 -9.37
C SER A 71 11.40 -9.67 -8.48
N LEU A 72 11.06 -8.49 -9.03
CA LEU A 72 10.27 -7.47 -8.35
C LEU A 72 8.88 -8.00 -8.02
N LEU A 73 8.20 -8.60 -9.00
CA LEU A 73 6.86 -9.15 -8.82
C LEU A 73 6.86 -10.24 -7.73
N LEU A 74 7.82 -11.16 -7.78
CA LEU A 74 7.98 -12.23 -6.79
C LEU A 74 8.33 -11.71 -5.39
N SER A 75 9.13 -10.64 -5.29
CA SER A 75 9.47 -10.01 -4.01
C SER A 75 8.24 -9.36 -3.36
N VAL A 76 7.38 -8.75 -4.17
CA VAL A 76 6.22 -7.96 -3.70
C VAL A 76 5.00 -8.86 -3.42
N TRP A 77 4.83 -9.95 -4.17
CA TRP A 77 3.67 -10.85 -4.07
C TRP A 77 3.37 -11.40 -2.65
N PRO A 78 4.36 -11.83 -1.85
CA PRO A 78 4.15 -12.31 -0.49
C PRO A 78 3.50 -11.29 0.45
N PHE A 79 3.66 -9.99 0.20
CA PHE A 79 3.03 -8.94 1.01
C PHE A 79 1.53 -8.79 0.72
N TYR A 80 1.13 -8.97 -0.54
CA TYR A 80 -0.26 -8.85 -0.96
C TYR A 80 -1.07 -10.13 -0.71
N LYS A 81 -0.45 -11.31 -0.85
CA LYS A 81 -1.11 -12.62 -0.63
C LYS A 81 -1.90 -12.70 0.70
N PRO A 82 -1.34 -12.39 1.89
CA PRO A 82 -2.09 -12.46 3.14
C PRO A 82 -3.20 -11.40 3.20
N SER A 83 -2.96 -10.20 2.68
CA SER A 83 -3.97 -9.12 2.62
C SER A 83 -5.20 -9.55 1.82
N ILE A 84 -5.02 -10.24 0.70
CA ILE A 84 -6.13 -10.77 -0.12
C ILE A 84 -6.90 -11.86 0.64
N VAL A 85 -6.21 -12.72 1.39
CA VAL A 85 -6.86 -13.75 2.21
C VAL A 85 -7.70 -13.11 3.31
N GLU A 86 -7.21 -12.05 3.94
CA GLU A 86 -7.94 -11.35 5.00
C GLU A 86 -9.13 -10.55 4.43
N LEU A 87 -8.98 -9.94 3.26
CA LEU A 87 -10.08 -9.28 2.54
C LEU A 87 -11.23 -10.26 2.21
N LYS A 88 -10.94 -11.55 1.99
CA LYS A 88 -11.98 -12.58 1.79
C LYS A 88 -12.71 -12.94 3.08
N ARG A 89 -12.11 -12.68 4.25
CA ARG A 89 -12.75 -12.88 5.57
C ARG A 89 -13.64 -11.70 5.96
N VAL A 90 -13.45 -10.55 5.32
CA VAL A 90 -14.34 -9.39 5.52
C VAL A 90 -15.72 -9.76 4.98
N SER A 91 -16.69 -9.86 5.88
CA SER A 91 -18.09 -10.00 5.53
C SER A 91 -18.57 -8.68 4.93
N TRP A 92 -18.68 -8.66 3.60
CA TRP A 92 -19.26 -7.51 2.92
C TRP A 92 -20.69 -7.30 3.41
N PRO A 93 -21.04 -6.07 3.83
CA PRO A 93 -22.38 -5.79 4.32
C PRO A 93 -23.39 -6.04 3.21
N THR A 94 -24.54 -6.61 3.59
CA THR A 94 -25.68 -6.76 2.68
C THR A 94 -26.21 -5.37 2.28
N GLN A 95 -26.78 -5.26 1.08
CA GLN A 95 -27.34 -3.99 0.58
C GLN A 95 -28.32 -3.34 1.57
N GLY A 96 -29.11 -4.17 2.29
CA GLY A 96 -30.02 -3.69 3.33
C GLY A 96 -29.31 -3.00 4.50
N ARG A 97 -28.19 -3.58 4.98
CA ARG A 97 -27.43 -2.99 6.09
C ARG A 97 -26.75 -1.67 5.72
N ILE A 98 -26.25 -1.59 4.48
CA ILE A 98 -25.66 -0.34 3.96
C ILE A 98 -26.68 0.80 3.98
N ILE A 99 -27.93 0.52 3.57
CA ILE A 99 -28.99 1.53 3.57
C ILE A 99 -29.37 1.93 5.00
N GLU A 100 -29.49 0.99 5.93
CA GLU A 100 -29.79 1.28 7.35
C GLU A 100 -28.71 2.15 8.01
N ASP A 101 -27.44 1.80 7.81
CA ASP A 101 -26.30 2.56 8.32
C ASP A 101 -26.27 3.97 7.69
N THR A 102 -26.53 4.08 6.38
CA THR A 102 -26.59 5.36 5.67
C THR A 102 -27.73 6.24 6.18
N ILE A 103 -28.93 5.69 6.38
CA ILE A 103 -30.09 6.42 6.91
C ILE A 103 -29.80 6.89 8.33
N THR A 104 -29.14 6.08 9.15
CA THR A 104 -28.75 6.44 10.53
C THR A 104 -27.84 7.66 10.53
N VAL A 105 -26.76 7.62 9.74
CA VAL A 105 -25.81 8.74 9.64
C VAL A 105 -26.47 9.98 9.04
N PHE A 106 -27.28 9.80 7.99
CA PHE A 106 -28.00 10.89 7.34
C PHE A 106 -28.98 11.57 8.30
N THR A 107 -29.73 10.80 9.09
CA THR A 107 -30.68 11.33 10.08
C THR A 107 -29.94 12.12 11.15
N PHE A 108 -28.84 11.60 11.67
CA PHE A 108 -28.01 12.31 12.64
C PHE A 108 -27.46 13.63 12.07
N SER A 109 -26.94 13.60 10.84
CA SER A 109 -26.47 14.80 10.14
C SER A 109 -27.59 15.82 9.91
N LEU A 110 -28.81 15.37 9.61
CA LEU A 110 -29.97 16.24 9.39
C LEU A 110 -30.39 16.94 10.69
N ILE A 111 -30.41 16.20 11.81
CA ILE A 111 -30.72 16.77 13.13
C ILE A 111 -29.72 17.88 13.47
N LEU A 112 -28.42 17.63 13.26
CA LEU A 112 -27.38 18.64 13.47
C LEU A 112 -27.55 19.86 12.54
N ALA A 113 -27.86 19.63 11.27
CA ALA A 113 -28.10 20.72 10.31
C ALA A 113 -29.27 21.61 10.74
N ILE A 114 -30.37 21.01 11.20
CA ILE A 114 -31.52 21.74 11.74
C ILE A 114 -31.13 22.51 13.01
N PHE A 115 -30.39 21.88 13.92
CA PHE A 115 -29.91 22.55 15.12
C PHE A 115 -29.08 23.80 14.79
N PHE A 116 -28.10 23.69 13.90
CA PHE A 116 -27.29 24.85 13.47
C PHE A 116 -28.14 25.92 12.79
N PHE A 117 -29.07 25.52 11.92
CA PHE A 117 -30.00 26.46 11.29
C PHE A 117 -30.82 27.26 12.32
N LEU A 118 -31.32 26.59 13.37
CA LEU A 118 -32.06 27.25 14.45
C LEU A 118 -31.17 28.18 15.28
N VAL A 119 -29.94 27.75 15.57
CA VAL A 119 -28.94 28.58 16.28
C VAL A 119 -28.62 29.82 15.46
N ASP A 120 -28.38 29.71 14.16
CA ASP A 120 -28.10 30.84 13.29
C ASP A 120 -29.29 31.81 13.23
N LEU A 121 -30.52 31.29 13.15
CA LEU A 121 -31.73 32.11 13.18
C LEU A 121 -31.86 32.87 14.50
N ALA A 122 -31.53 32.25 15.63
CA ALA A 122 -31.57 32.88 16.94
C ALA A 122 -30.43 33.89 17.18
N LEU A 123 -29.22 33.59 16.70
CA LEU A 123 -28.03 34.41 16.95
C LEU A 123 -27.91 35.59 15.98
N THR A 124 -28.37 35.46 14.74
CA THR A 124 -28.33 36.55 13.73
C THR A 124 -28.95 37.87 14.24
N PRO A 125 -30.16 37.91 14.82
CA PRO A 125 -30.72 39.17 15.33
C PRO A 125 -29.93 39.74 16.50
N LEU A 126 -29.40 38.88 17.38
CA LEU A 126 -28.55 39.30 18.50
C LEU A 126 -27.24 39.91 18.01
N MET A 127 -26.60 39.29 17.03
CA MET A 127 -25.39 39.78 16.38
C MET A 127 -25.65 41.13 15.69
N ASN A 128 -26.74 41.24 14.94
CA ASN A 128 -27.13 42.49 14.27
C ASN A 128 -27.41 43.62 15.25
N TRP A 129 -27.99 43.31 16.42
CA TRP A 129 -28.18 44.28 17.50
C TRP A 129 -26.84 44.75 18.07
N PHE A 130 -25.92 43.82 18.36
CA PHE A 130 -24.59 44.13 18.88
C PHE A 130 -23.78 45.00 17.89
N ILE A 131 -23.75 44.64 16.61
CA ILE A 131 -23.07 45.41 15.55
C ILE A 131 -23.67 46.82 15.44
N ARG A 132 -24.99 46.95 15.51
CA ARG A 132 -25.66 48.26 15.45
C ARG A 132 -25.24 49.17 16.60
N ILE A 133 -25.07 48.63 17.81
CA ILE A 133 -24.60 49.41 18.96
C ILE A 133 -23.13 49.81 18.79
N GLY A 134 -22.27 48.87 18.42
CA GLY A 134 -20.84 49.15 18.19
C GLY A 134 -20.60 50.18 17.09
N SER A 135 -21.44 50.22 16.04
CA SER A 135 -21.33 51.22 14.97
C SER A 135 -21.73 52.65 15.37
N ARG A 136 -22.34 52.84 16.55
CA ARG A 136 -22.80 54.13 17.06
C ARG A 136 -21.89 54.74 18.13
N ILE A 137 -20.82 54.02 18.50
CA ILE A 137 -19.74 54.48 19.39
C ILE A 137 -18.54 54.79 18.50
#